data_AF-A0A543PZA6-F1
#
_entry.id   AF-A0A543PZA6-F1
#
_cell.length_a   1.000
_cell.length_b   1.000
_cell.length_c   1.000
_cell.angle_alpha   90.00
_cell.angle_beta   90.00
_cell.angle_gamma   90.00
#
_symmetry.space_group_name_H-M   'P 1'
#
loop_
_entity.id
_entity.type
_entity.pdbx_description
1 polymer ?
#
loop_
_entity_poly.entity_id
_entity_poly.type
_entity_poly.pdbx_seq_one_letter_code
_entity_poly.pdbx_strand_id
1 'polypeptide(L)'
;MPHIANMADTLHKNVDPLVAAGIVSFAFVYAHPFMDGNGRLSRFLFHRTLAQSGQMETPTAGKMLLPVSVAMKRHESEYLRALQSFSTPARNLWDVRWINQEQFDFKLNGSGTPYRYWDATDAVRFSLQMTKEALREDLQAEVNTLVRYDAIYRKVDAVYDVRNSDLSLLIRSCLQNSGKVSKNRRKQFSATVPEPVFDAIEQAWTETN
;
A
#
# COMPACT_ATOMS: atom_id res chain seq x y z
N MET A 1 3.27 -24.92 3.27
CA MET A 1 4.14 -23.71 3.39
C MET A 1 4.38 -23.28 4.85
N PRO A 2 4.73 -24.18 5.79
CA PRO A 2 4.96 -23.77 7.19
C PRO A 2 6.17 -22.84 7.35
N HIS A 3 7.18 -22.96 6.48
CA HIS A 3 8.41 -22.17 6.60
C HIS A 3 8.24 -20.68 6.31
N ILE A 4 7.49 -20.29 5.27
CA ILE A 4 7.23 -18.87 4.97
C ILE A 4 6.31 -18.25 6.01
N ALA A 5 5.29 -18.99 6.48
CA ALA A 5 4.43 -18.54 7.57
C ALA A 5 5.24 -18.32 8.86
N ASN A 6 6.09 -19.30 9.24
CA ASN A 6 6.98 -19.17 10.38
C ASN A 6 7.95 -17.97 10.22
N MET A 7 8.47 -17.75 9.01
CA MET A 7 9.31 -16.60 8.72
C MET A 7 8.55 -15.28 8.93
N ALA A 8 7.30 -15.17 8.47
CA ALA A 8 6.46 -14.00 8.75
C ALA A 8 6.27 -13.74 10.26
N ASP A 9 6.09 -14.81 11.04
CA ASP A 9 5.83 -14.74 12.49
C ASP A 9 7.09 -14.50 13.35
N THR A 10 8.29 -14.73 12.81
CA THR A 10 9.53 -14.75 13.63
C THR A 10 10.66 -13.88 13.11
N LEU A 11 10.74 -13.61 11.80
CA LEU A 11 11.90 -12.93 11.21
C LEU A 11 12.05 -11.50 11.75
N HIS A 12 10.95 -10.78 11.92
CA HIS A 12 10.92 -9.41 12.46
C HIS A 12 11.45 -9.29 13.90
N LYS A 13 11.69 -10.40 14.61
CA LYS A 13 12.28 -10.42 15.95
C LYS A 13 13.81 -10.38 15.93
N ASN A 14 14.43 -10.73 14.80
CA ASN A 14 15.88 -10.88 14.66
C ASN A 14 16.48 -9.89 13.65
N VAL A 15 15.67 -9.32 12.76
CA VAL A 15 16.09 -8.30 11.79
C VAL A 15 15.09 -7.15 11.78
N ASP A 16 15.51 -6.01 11.23
CA ASP A 16 14.65 -4.85 11.06
C ASP A 16 13.29 -5.24 10.41
N PRO A 17 12.14 -4.79 10.95
CA PRO A 17 10.84 -5.21 10.45
C PRO A 17 10.55 -4.89 8.99
N LEU A 18 11.09 -3.79 8.45
CA LEU A 18 10.94 -3.45 7.02
C LEU A 18 11.74 -4.40 6.14
N VAL A 19 12.93 -4.78 6.60
CA VAL A 19 13.74 -5.81 5.95
C VAL A 19 13.01 -7.16 6.00
N ALA A 20 12.50 -7.56 7.18
CA ALA A 20 11.74 -8.80 7.35
C ALA A 20 10.50 -8.83 6.43
N ALA A 21 9.73 -7.75 6.38
CA ALA A 21 8.54 -7.65 5.56
C ALA A 21 8.85 -7.77 4.06
N GLY A 22 9.93 -7.12 3.60
CA GLY A 22 10.41 -7.25 2.21
C GLY A 22 10.79 -8.69 1.87
N ILE A 23 11.59 -9.34 2.72
CA ILE A 23 12.01 -10.75 2.54
C ILE A 23 10.79 -11.67 2.49
N VAL A 24 9.87 -11.57 3.46
CA VAL A 24 8.68 -12.42 3.54
C VAL A 24 7.79 -12.25 2.31
N SER A 25 7.57 -11.00 1.90
CA SER A 25 6.74 -10.67 0.75
C SER A 25 7.29 -11.29 -0.54
N PHE A 26 8.58 -11.08 -0.83
CA PHE A 26 9.20 -11.60 -2.06
C PHE A 26 9.37 -13.12 -2.02
N ALA A 27 9.76 -13.70 -0.88
CA ALA A 27 9.84 -15.16 -0.71
C ALA A 27 8.50 -15.83 -1.04
N PHE A 28 7.39 -15.24 -0.61
CA PHE A 28 6.06 -15.74 -0.91
C PHE A 28 5.72 -15.66 -2.40
N VAL A 29 6.10 -14.57 -3.08
CA VAL A 29 5.91 -14.42 -4.53
C VAL A 29 6.73 -15.46 -5.29
N TYR A 30 7.98 -15.70 -4.92
CA TYR A 30 8.81 -16.73 -5.57
C TYR A 30 8.26 -18.14 -5.38
N ALA A 31 7.74 -18.43 -4.18
CA ALA A 31 7.21 -19.74 -3.86
C ALA A 31 5.86 -20.02 -4.56
N HIS A 32 5.11 -18.96 -4.90
CA HIS A 32 3.87 -18.96 -5.68
C HIS A 32 2.92 -20.16 -5.41
N PRO A 33 2.50 -20.40 -4.14
CA PRO A 33 1.83 -21.64 -3.74
C PRO A 33 0.40 -21.81 -4.26
N PHE A 34 -0.25 -20.74 -4.71
CA PHE A 34 -1.66 -20.76 -5.13
C PHE A 34 -1.80 -20.52 -6.63
N MET A 35 -2.93 -20.93 -7.21
CA MET A 35 -3.23 -20.67 -8.63
C MET A 35 -3.49 -19.18 -8.91
N ASP A 36 -4.11 -18.48 -7.97
CA ASP A 36 -4.36 -17.04 -8.01
C ASP A 36 -4.23 -16.47 -6.59
N GLY A 37 -4.09 -15.15 -6.47
CA GLY A 37 -4.11 -14.43 -5.20
C GLY A 37 -2.73 -14.25 -4.58
N ASN A 38 -1.66 -14.81 -5.17
CA ASN A 38 -0.33 -14.73 -4.57
C ASN A 38 0.14 -13.28 -4.37
N GLY A 39 -0.11 -12.39 -5.34
CA GLY A 39 0.23 -10.97 -5.21
C GLY A 39 -0.56 -10.27 -4.09
N ARG A 40 -1.83 -10.63 -3.88
CA ARG A 40 -2.65 -10.09 -2.78
C ARG A 40 -2.16 -10.58 -1.42
N LEU A 41 -1.84 -11.87 -1.32
CA LEU A 41 -1.33 -12.47 -0.10
C LEU A 41 0.09 -12.01 0.25
N SER A 42 0.96 -11.83 -0.74
CA SER A 42 2.30 -11.24 -0.57
C SER A 42 2.21 -9.85 0.07
N ARG A 43 1.36 -8.97 -0.47
CA ARG A 43 1.10 -7.63 0.09
C ARG A 43 0.53 -7.70 1.50
N PHE A 44 -0.40 -8.61 1.75
CA PHE A 44 -0.93 -8.85 3.09
C PHE A 44 0.17 -9.29 4.08
N LEU A 45 1.04 -10.23 3.69
CA LEU A 45 2.13 -10.71 4.52
C LEU A 45 3.16 -9.62 4.82
N PHE A 46 3.44 -8.72 3.86
CA PHE A 46 4.27 -7.54 4.09
C PHE A 46 3.71 -6.71 5.26
N HIS A 47 2.43 -6.31 5.17
CA HIS A 47 1.79 -5.49 6.20
C HIS A 47 1.64 -6.24 7.52
N ARG A 48 1.30 -7.53 7.49
CA ARG A 48 1.19 -8.35 8.70
C ARG A 48 2.52 -8.44 9.43
N THR A 49 3.63 -8.65 8.72
CA THR A 49 4.98 -8.71 9.31
C THR A 49 5.33 -7.41 10.01
N LEU A 50 5.01 -6.26 9.38
CA LEU A 50 5.20 -4.95 10.02
C LEU A 50 4.31 -4.74 11.23
N ALA A 51 3.03 -5.07 11.13
CA ALA A 51 2.08 -4.94 12.24
C ALA A 51 2.49 -5.80 13.45
N GLN A 52 2.95 -7.02 13.21
CA GLN A 52 3.42 -7.93 14.27
C GLN A 52 4.69 -7.45 14.97
N SER A 53 5.48 -6.58 14.34
CA SER A 53 6.68 -6.01 14.97
C SER A 53 6.40 -4.98 16.07
N GLY A 54 5.17 -4.47 16.16
CA GLY A 54 4.80 -3.39 17.09
C GLY A 54 5.29 -2.00 16.68
N GLN A 55 6.12 -1.86 15.64
CA GLN A 55 6.65 -0.56 15.20
C GLN A 55 5.62 0.30 14.45
N MET A 56 4.48 -0.29 14.07
CA MET A 56 3.39 0.41 13.37
C MET A 56 2.35 1.00 14.34
N GLU A 57 2.57 0.90 15.65
CA GLU A 57 1.69 1.44 16.68
C GLU A 57 2.33 2.68 17.31
N THR A 58 1.63 3.81 17.25
CA THR A 58 2.03 5.00 18.00
C THR A 58 0.95 5.35 19.03
N PRO A 59 1.33 5.88 20.21
CA PRO A 59 0.36 6.27 21.24
C PRO A 59 -0.68 7.30 20.75
N THR A 60 -0.31 8.12 19.77
CA THR A 60 -1.11 9.23 19.26
C THR A 60 -1.92 8.93 18.01
N ALA A 61 -1.46 8.01 17.13
CA ALA A 61 -2.14 7.72 15.86
C ALA A 61 -2.71 6.29 15.77
N GLY A 62 -2.56 5.45 16.82
CA GLY A 62 -3.00 4.06 16.79
C GLY A 62 -2.19 3.22 15.80
N LYS A 63 -2.84 2.21 15.19
CA LYS A 63 -2.23 1.34 14.17
C LYS A 63 -2.14 2.06 12.83
N MET A 64 -0.92 2.33 12.38
CA MET A 64 -0.65 2.93 11.09
C MET A 64 -0.57 1.85 10.01
N LEU A 65 -1.21 2.07 8.86
CA LEU A 65 -1.04 1.24 7.67
C LEU A 65 -0.32 2.06 6.60
N LEU A 66 0.87 1.62 6.21
CA LEU A 66 1.60 2.25 5.10
C LEU A 66 1.00 1.77 3.77
N PRO A 67 0.65 2.66 2.83
CA PRO A 67 0.09 2.29 1.53
C PRO A 67 1.15 1.78 0.54
N VAL A 68 2.07 0.92 0.99
CA VAL A 68 3.21 0.41 0.20
C VAL A 68 2.76 -0.24 -1.11
N SER A 69 1.60 -0.90 -1.11
CA SER A 69 1.03 -1.50 -2.33
C SER A 69 0.70 -0.49 -3.42
N VAL A 70 0.34 0.75 -3.05
CA VAL A 70 0.05 1.84 -4.00
C VAL A 70 1.35 2.35 -4.61
N ALA A 71 2.38 2.58 -3.79
CA ALA A 71 3.72 2.93 -4.25
C ALA A 71 4.29 1.85 -5.19
N MET A 72 4.23 0.58 -4.80
CA MET A 72 4.68 -0.54 -5.65
C MET A 72 3.99 -0.56 -7.01
N LYS A 73 2.69 -0.23 -7.07
CA LYS A 73 1.93 -0.17 -8.32
C LYS A 73 2.42 0.96 -9.24
N ARG A 74 2.83 2.10 -8.69
CA ARG A 74 3.44 3.19 -9.47
C ARG A 74 4.81 2.80 -10.05
N HIS A 75 5.53 1.92 -9.35
CA HIS A 75 6.89 1.47 -9.70
C HIS A 75 6.93 0.01 -10.17
N GLU A 76 5.96 -0.41 -10.99
CA GLU A 76 5.82 -1.80 -11.44
C GLU A 76 7.06 -2.32 -12.19
N SER A 77 7.70 -1.50 -13.03
CA SER A 77 8.93 -1.89 -13.74
C SER A 77 10.09 -2.16 -12.79
N GLU A 78 10.19 -1.40 -11.70
CA GLU A 78 11.22 -1.57 -10.68
C GLU A 78 10.95 -2.80 -9.81
N TYR A 79 9.67 -3.05 -9.50
CA TYR A 79 9.24 -4.26 -8.84
C TYR A 79 9.62 -5.50 -9.66
N LEU A 80 9.32 -5.51 -10.97
CA LEU A 80 9.67 -6.61 -11.86
C LEU A 80 11.18 -6.83 -11.93
N ARG A 81 11.97 -5.76 -11.99
CA ARG A 81 13.44 -5.83 -11.96
C ARG A 81 13.96 -6.43 -10.65
N ALA A 82 13.43 -5.99 -9.50
CA ALA A 82 13.78 -6.57 -8.20
C ALA A 82 13.39 -8.06 -8.14
N LEU A 83 12.24 -8.44 -8.69
CA LEU A 83 11.82 -9.84 -8.76
C LEU A 83 12.77 -10.68 -9.63
N GLN A 84 13.13 -10.18 -10.81
CA GLN A 84 13.99 -10.84 -11.80
C GLN A 84 15.46 -10.94 -11.37
N SER A 85 15.92 -10.11 -10.43
CA SER A 85 17.28 -10.18 -9.87
C SER A 85 17.63 -11.58 -9.34
N PHE A 86 16.64 -12.27 -8.75
CA PHE A 86 16.78 -13.64 -8.28
C PHE A 86 16.12 -14.67 -9.20
N SER A 87 14.89 -14.40 -9.68
CA SER A 87 14.13 -15.44 -10.40
C SER A 87 14.74 -15.82 -11.75
N THR A 88 15.36 -14.88 -12.46
CA THR A 88 15.99 -15.17 -13.76
C THR A 88 17.24 -16.05 -13.59
N PRO A 89 18.24 -15.69 -12.75
CA PRO A 89 19.36 -16.59 -12.47
C PRO A 89 18.92 -17.93 -11.89
N ALA A 90 17.95 -17.94 -10.96
CA ALA A 90 17.43 -19.19 -10.39
C ALA A 90 16.77 -20.08 -11.45
N ARG A 91 16.04 -19.51 -12.41
CA ARG A 91 15.45 -20.27 -13.53
C ARG A 91 16.50 -20.89 -14.43
N ASN A 92 17.62 -20.21 -14.66
CA ASN A 92 18.72 -20.69 -15.50
C ASN A 92 19.45 -21.90 -14.91
N LEU A 93 19.28 -22.17 -13.61
CA LEU A 93 19.79 -23.38 -12.97
C LEU A 93 18.98 -24.63 -13.33
N TRP A 94 17.82 -24.52 -13.99
CA TRP A 94 16.97 -25.66 -14.31
C TRP A 94 16.91 -25.94 -15.81
N ASP A 95 17.27 -27.17 -16.21
CA ASP A 95 16.78 -27.74 -17.45
C ASP A 95 15.40 -28.34 -17.19
N VAL A 96 14.42 -27.91 -17.99
CA VAL A 96 13.02 -28.32 -17.86
C VAL A 96 12.60 -28.89 -19.18
N ARG A 97 12.32 -30.19 -19.21
CA ARG A 97 11.88 -30.88 -20.42
C ARG A 97 10.45 -31.33 -20.26
N TRP A 98 9.61 -30.94 -21.19
CA TRP A 98 8.27 -31.50 -21.29
C TRP A 98 8.34 -32.87 -21.96
N ILE A 99 7.76 -33.88 -21.33
CA ILE A 99 7.75 -35.26 -21.85
C ILE A 99 6.43 -35.53 -22.58
N ASN A 100 5.30 -35.38 -21.88
CA ASN A 100 3.95 -35.49 -22.42
C ASN A 100 2.95 -34.94 -21.39
N GLN A 101 1.71 -34.62 -21.79
CA GLN A 101 0.62 -34.18 -20.90
C GLN A 101 1.10 -33.28 -19.73
N GLU A 102 1.00 -33.78 -18.49
CA GLU A 102 1.43 -33.12 -17.25
C GLU A 102 2.79 -33.63 -16.73
N GLN A 103 3.50 -34.44 -17.52
CA GLN A 103 4.79 -35.00 -17.18
C GLN A 103 5.93 -34.07 -17.64
N PHE A 104 6.66 -33.56 -16.65
CA PHE A 104 7.85 -32.73 -16.84
C PHE A 104 9.05 -33.40 -16.16
N ASP A 105 10.21 -33.33 -16.80
CA ASP A 105 11.49 -33.64 -16.19
C ASP A 105 12.17 -32.33 -15.77
N PHE A 106 12.66 -32.30 -14.53
CA PHE A 106 13.30 -31.14 -13.94
C PHE A 106 14.70 -31.53 -13.47
N LYS A 107 15.71 -30.98 -14.12
CA LYS A 107 17.11 -31.22 -13.76
C LYS A 107 17.77 -29.93 -13.31
N LEU A 108 18.21 -29.91 -12.05
CA LEU A 108 19.04 -28.83 -11.53
C LEU A 108 20.47 -28.95 -12.08
N ASN A 109 20.86 -27.98 -12.89
CA ASN A 109 22.20 -27.78 -13.42
C ASN A 109 22.93 -26.75 -12.55
N GLY A 110 23.59 -27.23 -11.50
CA GLY A 110 24.39 -26.40 -10.60
C GLY A 110 24.14 -26.70 -9.14
N SER A 111 24.58 -25.79 -8.26
CA SER A 111 24.37 -25.93 -6.82
C SER A 111 23.01 -25.38 -6.39
N GLY A 112 22.41 -26.01 -5.38
CA GLY A 112 21.26 -25.46 -4.66
C GLY A 112 21.59 -24.27 -3.74
N THR A 113 22.86 -23.83 -3.70
CA THR A 113 23.34 -22.70 -2.89
C THR A 113 22.44 -21.46 -2.95
N PRO A 114 21.99 -20.97 -4.12
CA PRO A 114 21.18 -19.75 -4.19
C PRO A 114 19.81 -19.86 -3.50
N TYR A 115 19.27 -21.08 -3.32
CA TYR A 115 18.02 -21.29 -2.59
C TYR A 115 18.23 -21.36 -1.07
N ARG A 116 19.40 -21.83 -0.63
CA ARG A 116 19.77 -21.88 0.79
C ARG A 116 20.26 -20.53 1.31
N TYR A 117 21.01 -19.80 0.48
CA TYR A 117 21.60 -18.50 0.80
C TYR A 117 21.12 -17.49 -0.22
N TRP A 118 19.82 -17.25 -0.24
CA TRP A 118 19.22 -16.27 -1.13
C TRP A 118 19.69 -14.86 -0.76
N ASP A 119 20.29 -14.18 -1.72
CA ASP A 119 20.56 -12.74 -1.63
C ASP A 119 19.28 -11.95 -1.91
N ALA A 120 18.64 -11.48 -0.84
CA ALA A 120 17.41 -10.69 -0.90
C ALA A 120 17.66 -9.17 -1.03
N THR A 121 18.89 -8.73 -1.32
CA THR A 121 19.27 -7.31 -1.30
C THR A 121 18.38 -6.44 -2.18
N ASP A 122 18.13 -6.84 -3.43
CA ASP A 122 17.34 -6.04 -4.37
C ASP A 122 15.86 -6.00 -3.98
N ALA A 123 15.31 -7.12 -3.50
CA ALA A 123 13.96 -7.19 -2.96
C ALA A 123 13.77 -6.23 -1.77
N VAL A 124 14.69 -6.27 -0.81
CA VAL A 124 14.67 -5.40 0.38
C VAL A 124 14.87 -3.93 0.00
N ARG A 125 15.83 -3.63 -0.88
CA ARG A 125 16.07 -2.26 -1.36
C ARG A 125 14.82 -1.67 -2.00
N PHE A 126 14.16 -2.43 -2.87
CA PHE A 126 12.91 -2.01 -3.49
C PHE A 126 11.82 -1.79 -2.44
N SER A 127 11.59 -2.75 -1.53
CA SER A 127 10.60 -2.62 -0.46
C SER A 127 10.82 -1.39 0.43
N LEU A 128 12.07 -1.09 0.79
CA LEU A 128 12.41 0.09 1.57
C LEU A 128 12.13 1.39 0.80
N GLN A 129 12.46 1.43 -0.49
CA GLN A 129 12.17 2.59 -1.33
C GLN A 129 10.66 2.85 -1.43
N MET A 130 9.87 1.80 -1.65
CA MET A 130 8.40 1.91 -1.70
C MET A 130 7.78 2.29 -0.36
N THR A 131 8.36 1.81 0.75
CA THR A 131 7.95 2.23 2.09
C THR A 131 8.21 3.73 2.30
N LYS A 132 9.39 4.20 1.90
CA LYS A 132 9.79 5.61 2.02
C LYS A 132 8.90 6.52 1.19
N GLU A 133 8.58 6.13 -0.04
CA GLU A 133 7.64 6.85 -0.89
C GLU A 133 6.23 6.85 -0.31
N ALA A 134 5.72 5.69 0.12
CA ALA A 134 4.40 5.60 0.74
C ALA A 134 4.27 6.47 2.00
N LEU A 135 5.36 6.60 2.77
CA LEU A 135 5.39 7.49 3.93
C LEU A 135 5.37 8.97 3.54
N ARG A 136 6.15 9.36 2.52
CA ARG A 136 6.36 10.76 2.14
C ARG A 136 5.26 11.32 1.26
N GLU A 137 4.81 10.56 0.28
CA GLU A 137 3.88 11.05 -0.72
C GLU A 137 2.45 10.73 -0.31
N ASP A 138 2.16 9.47 0.02
CA ASP A 138 0.79 9.04 0.26
C ASP A 138 0.31 9.42 1.67
N LEU A 139 1.05 9.02 2.71
CA LEU A 139 0.61 9.26 4.09
C LEU A 139 0.64 10.76 4.44
N GLN A 140 1.67 11.48 4.01
CA GLN A 140 1.74 12.92 4.25
C GLN A 140 0.60 13.68 3.55
N ALA A 141 0.29 13.32 2.29
CA ALA A 141 -0.83 13.92 1.56
C ALA A 141 -2.18 13.57 2.22
N GLU A 142 -2.35 12.34 2.69
CA GLU A 142 -3.56 11.91 3.40
C GLU A 142 -3.75 12.71 4.70
N VAL A 143 -2.71 12.84 5.53
CA VAL A 143 -2.74 13.64 6.76
C VAL A 143 -3.10 15.10 6.45
N ASN A 144 -2.47 15.70 5.45
CA ASN A 144 -2.78 17.08 5.05
C ASN A 144 -4.24 17.23 4.59
N THR A 145 -4.77 16.22 3.88
CA THR A 145 -6.18 16.19 3.45
C THR A 145 -7.13 16.11 4.65
N LEU A 146 -6.82 15.30 5.66
CA LEU A 146 -7.62 15.19 6.89
C LEU A 146 -7.59 16.48 7.72
N VAL A 147 -6.42 17.09 7.89
CA VAL A 147 -6.29 18.39 8.60
C VAL A 147 -7.12 19.47 7.91
N ARG A 148 -7.05 19.54 6.58
CA ARG A 148 -7.86 20.48 5.78
C ARG A 148 -9.35 20.19 5.88
N TYR A 149 -9.73 18.92 5.83
CA TYR A 149 -11.11 18.49 6.03
C TYR A 149 -11.65 19.00 7.38
N ASP A 150 -10.93 18.76 8.47
CA ASP A 150 -11.36 19.16 9.82
C ASP A 150 -11.46 20.69 9.96
N ALA A 151 -10.52 21.43 9.37
CA ALA A 151 -10.54 22.89 9.39
C ALA A 151 -11.76 23.46 8.65
N ILE A 152 -12.03 22.96 7.42
CA ILE A 152 -13.21 23.36 6.64
C ILE A 152 -14.49 22.98 7.39
N TYR A 153 -14.55 21.76 7.92
CA TYR A 153 -15.70 21.26 8.66
C TYR A 153 -16.04 22.19 9.82
N ARG A 154 -15.08 22.43 10.73
CA ARG A 154 -15.29 23.29 11.91
C ARG A 154 -15.73 24.70 11.54
N LYS A 155 -15.16 25.27 10.47
CA LYS A 155 -15.48 26.63 10.05
C LYS A 155 -16.90 26.76 9.48
N VAL A 156 -17.34 25.78 8.68
CA VAL A 156 -18.68 25.80 8.07
C VAL A 156 -19.74 25.43 9.11
N ASP A 157 -19.49 24.41 9.93
CA ASP A 157 -20.38 23.91 10.99
C ASP A 157 -20.63 24.97 12.09
N ALA A 158 -19.67 25.86 12.32
CA ALA A 158 -19.82 26.98 13.26
C ALA A 158 -20.81 28.07 12.79
N VAL A 159 -21.13 28.12 11.48
CA VAL A 159 -21.95 29.19 10.89
C VAL A 159 -23.26 28.65 10.33
N TYR A 160 -23.25 27.43 9.81
CA TYR A 160 -24.39 26.84 9.11
C TYR A 160 -24.82 25.53 9.76
N ASP A 161 -26.11 25.44 10.12
CA ASP A 161 -26.73 24.21 10.60
C ASP A 161 -27.08 23.30 9.40
N VAL A 162 -26.13 22.43 9.04
CA VAL A 162 -26.27 21.49 7.93
C VAL A 162 -26.11 20.08 8.47
N ARG A 163 -26.91 19.15 7.96
CA ARG A 163 -26.78 17.73 8.32
C ARG A 163 -25.33 17.27 8.11
N ASN A 164 -24.70 16.76 9.18
CA ASN A 164 -23.29 16.35 9.18
C ASN A 164 -22.91 15.43 8.01
N SER A 165 -23.79 14.51 7.61
CA SER A 165 -23.54 13.61 6.47
C SER A 165 -23.40 14.35 5.14
N ASP A 166 -24.22 15.37 4.92
CA ASP A 166 -24.28 16.14 3.68
C ASP A 166 -23.05 17.06 3.62
N LEU A 167 -22.76 17.76 4.71
CA LEU A 167 -21.56 18.59 4.85
C LEU A 167 -20.28 17.76 4.64
N SER A 168 -20.19 16.59 5.28
CA SER A 168 -19.05 15.68 5.12
C SER A 168 -18.85 15.20 3.68
N LEU A 169 -19.93 14.98 2.93
CA LEU A 169 -19.86 14.58 1.52
C LEU A 169 -19.43 15.75 0.63
N LEU A 170 -19.94 16.95 0.90
CA LEU A 170 -19.61 18.17 0.15
C LEU A 170 -18.16 18.58 0.36
N ILE A 171 -17.64 18.55 1.58
CA ILE A 171 -16.22 18.85 1.87
C ILE A 171 -15.30 17.84 1.18
N ARG A 172 -15.60 16.53 1.27
CA ARG A 172 -14.84 15.50 0.54
C ARG A 172 -14.85 15.74 -0.97
N SER A 173 -16.01 16.08 -1.54
CA SER A 173 -16.12 16.40 -2.96
C SER A 173 -15.35 17.67 -3.33
N CYS A 174 -15.28 18.66 -2.44
CA CYS A 174 -14.52 19.89 -2.64
C CYS A 174 -13.01 19.60 -2.67
N LEU A 175 -12.50 18.84 -1.69
CA LEU A 175 -11.09 18.43 -1.61
C LEU A 175 -10.64 17.63 -2.83
N GLN A 176 -11.49 16.72 -3.34
CA GLN A 176 -11.20 15.91 -4.54
C GLN A 176 -11.20 16.72 -5.84
N ASN A 177 -11.91 17.86 -5.88
CA ASN A 177 -12.08 18.69 -7.07
C ASN A 177 -11.34 20.02 -6.96
N SER A 178 -10.14 20.02 -6.35
CA SER A 178 -9.27 21.20 -6.25
C SER A 178 -9.97 22.44 -5.68
N GLY A 179 -10.78 22.25 -4.63
CA GLY A 179 -11.44 23.35 -3.93
C GLY A 179 -12.78 23.78 -4.52
N LYS A 180 -13.40 22.98 -5.39
CA LYS A 180 -14.69 23.30 -6.01
C LYS A 180 -15.77 22.25 -5.76
N VAL A 181 -16.95 22.69 -5.33
CA VAL A 181 -18.14 21.84 -5.31
C VAL A 181 -18.76 21.86 -6.70
N SER A 182 -18.76 20.72 -7.39
CA SER A 182 -19.21 20.65 -8.78
C SER A 182 -20.68 21.09 -8.94
N LYS A 183 -21.02 21.64 -10.11
CA LYS A 183 -22.41 22.07 -10.42
C LYS A 183 -23.43 20.96 -10.19
N ASN A 184 -23.08 19.72 -10.55
CA ASN A 184 -23.93 18.55 -10.35
C ASN A 184 -24.13 18.25 -8.85
N ARG A 185 -23.07 18.39 -8.04
CA ARG A 185 -23.16 18.19 -6.60
C ARG A 185 -23.98 19.28 -5.92
N ARG A 186 -23.79 20.55 -6.30
CA ARG A 186 -24.64 21.66 -5.81
C ARG A 186 -26.12 21.41 -6.11
N LYS A 187 -26.46 21.01 -7.34
CA LYS A 187 -27.83 20.64 -7.74
C LYS A 187 -28.38 19.45 -6.95
N GLN A 188 -27.56 18.43 -6.69
CA GLN A 188 -27.97 17.25 -5.94
C GLN A 188 -28.37 17.59 -4.50
N PHE A 189 -27.70 18.57 -3.89
CA PHE A 189 -27.89 18.94 -2.48
C PHE A 189 -28.72 20.24 -2.29
N SER A 190 -29.19 20.88 -3.35
CA SER A 190 -29.88 22.18 -3.26
C SER A 190 -31.19 22.14 -2.47
N ALA A 191 -31.80 20.95 -2.30
CA ALA A 191 -33.01 20.78 -1.50
C ALA A 191 -32.74 20.65 0.01
N THR A 192 -31.52 20.27 0.41
CA THR A 192 -31.15 20.00 1.82
C THR A 192 -30.07 20.94 2.35
N VAL A 193 -29.35 21.64 1.47
CA VAL A 193 -28.23 22.50 1.83
C VAL A 193 -28.43 23.90 1.23
N PRO A 194 -28.43 24.97 2.05
CA PRO A 194 -28.52 26.35 1.57
C PRO A 194 -27.37 26.72 0.64
N GLU A 195 -27.67 27.53 -0.38
CA GLU A 195 -26.67 27.93 -1.40
C GLU A 195 -25.39 28.57 -0.84
N PRO A 196 -25.44 29.44 0.19
CA PRO A 196 -24.23 30.04 0.78
C PRO A 196 -23.25 29.03 1.38
N VAL A 197 -23.72 27.83 1.76
CA VAL A 197 -22.87 26.78 2.34
C VAL A 197 -21.84 26.30 1.31
N PHE A 198 -22.25 26.15 0.05
CA PHE A 198 -21.31 25.68 -0.98
C PHE A 198 -20.17 26.68 -1.18
N ASP A 199 -20.48 27.97 -1.18
CA ASP A 199 -19.47 29.02 -1.32
C ASP A 199 -18.61 29.14 -0.06
N ALA A 200 -19.19 28.96 1.13
CA ALA A 200 -18.45 28.91 2.38
C ALA A 200 -17.45 27.74 2.44
N ILE A 201 -17.81 26.57 1.90
CA ILE A 201 -16.91 25.42 1.78
C ILE A 201 -15.73 25.74 0.86
N GLU A 202 -15.98 26.34 -0.31
CA GLU A 202 -14.93 26.71 -1.26
C GLU A 202 -14.03 27.82 -0.72
N GLN A 203 -14.61 28.81 -0.05
CA GLN A 203 -13.86 29.88 0.60
C GLN A 203 -12.99 29.35 1.75
N ALA A 204 -13.55 28.50 2.62
CA ALA A 204 -12.79 27.87 3.69
C ALA A 204 -11.63 27.04 3.14
N TRP A 205 -11.81 26.37 1.99
CA TRP A 205 -10.72 25.66 1.33
C TRP A 205 -9.58 26.60 0.89
N THR A 206 -9.88 27.77 0.30
CA THR A 206 -8.85 28.74 -0.11
C THR A 206 -8.06 29.30 1.08
N GLU A 207 -8.72 29.53 2.21
CA GLU A 207 -8.08 30.06 3.41
C GLU A 207 -7.23 29.02 4.17
N THR A 208 -7.45 27.73 3.92
CA THR A 208 -6.69 26.64 4.54
C THR A 208 -5.55 26.12 3.65
N ASN A 209 -5.20 26.87 2.58
CA ASN A 209 -4.22 26.46 1.60
C ASN A 209 -2.79 26.92 1.93
#